data_AF-A0A1S8XKI2-F1
#
_entry.id   AF-A0A1S8XKI2-F1
#
_cell.length_a   1.000
_cell.length_b   1.000
_cell.length_c   1.000
_cell.angle_alpha   90.00
_cell.angle_beta   90.00
_cell.angle_gamma   90.00
#
_symmetry.space_group_name_H-M   'P 1'
#
loop_
_entity.id
_entity.type
_entity.pdbx_description
1 polymer ?
#
loop_
_entity_poly.entity_id
_entity_poly.type
_entity_poly.pdbx_seq_one_letter_code
_entity_poly.pdbx_strand_id
1 'polypeptide(L)'
;EKRRGVESANHRWNNSVAILAGDILLAYTSRMMGQLGVETVQHFATTFEQLVTGQMRETVGPRGGDPVEHYLNVIREKTGVLIAAAGYLGALHSGADKQHIKAVERYGEAVGMVFQIVDDIIDIFSDSS
;
A
#
# COMPACT_ATOMS: atom_id res chain seq x y z
N GLU A 1 19.61 4.91 -6.35
CA GLU A 1 20.06 5.77 -7.48
C GLU A 1 18.92 6.20 -8.41
N LYS A 2 18.11 5.29 -8.99
CA LYS A 2 16.98 5.66 -9.86
C LYS A 2 15.67 4.95 -9.47
N ARG A 3 14.53 5.64 -9.61
CA ARG A 3 13.16 5.11 -9.53
C ARG A 3 12.44 5.48 -10.82
N ARG A 4 11.98 4.49 -11.60
CA ARG A 4 11.38 4.67 -12.94
C ARG A 4 12.25 5.51 -13.89
N GLY A 5 13.56 5.27 -13.89
CA GLY A 5 14.52 5.97 -14.74
C GLY A 5 14.91 7.39 -14.28
N VAL A 6 14.24 7.94 -13.26
CA VAL A 6 14.53 9.26 -12.68
C VAL A 6 15.26 9.10 -11.35
N GLU A 7 16.13 10.05 -11.01
CA GLU A 7 16.86 10.06 -9.74
C GLU A 7 15.90 10.04 -8.53
N SER A 8 16.17 9.18 -7.55
CA SER A 8 15.31 9.09 -6.36
C SER A 8 15.46 10.33 -5.47
N ALA A 9 14.41 10.73 -4.75
CA ALA A 9 14.41 11.96 -3.94
C ALA A 9 15.56 12.01 -2.91
N ASN A 10 15.86 10.87 -2.29
CA ASN A 10 16.97 10.75 -1.35
C ASN A 10 18.35 10.90 -2.01
N HIS A 11 18.49 10.53 -3.29
CA HIS A 11 19.72 10.67 -4.04
C HIS A 11 19.89 12.10 -4.58
N ARG A 12 18.79 12.69 -5.07
CA ARG A 12 18.77 14.05 -5.61
C ARG A 12 18.97 15.14 -4.56
N TRP A 13 18.45 14.94 -3.35
CA TRP A 13 18.51 15.95 -2.28
C TRP A 13 19.25 15.45 -1.05
N ASN A 14 18.64 14.54 -0.28
CA ASN A 14 19.20 13.75 0.82
C ASN A 14 18.04 13.02 1.55
N ASN A 15 18.37 12.15 2.50
CA ASN A 15 17.39 11.40 3.28
C ASN A 15 16.44 12.30 4.10
N SER A 16 16.94 13.37 4.74
CA SER A 16 16.12 14.24 5.57
C SER A 16 15.04 14.95 4.76
N VAL A 17 15.37 15.46 3.58
CA VAL A 17 14.40 16.09 2.66
C VAL A 17 13.36 15.07 2.21
N ALA A 18 13.77 13.83 1.90
CA ALA A 18 12.84 12.78 1.47
C ALA A 18 11.85 12.39 2.58
N ILE A 19 12.30 12.31 3.83
CA ILE A 19 11.44 12.02 4.99
C ILE A 19 10.43 13.16 5.20
N LEU A 20 10.90 14.41 5.26
CA LEU A 20 10.02 15.57 5.47
C LEU A 20 9.02 15.76 4.32
N ALA A 21 9.39 15.39 3.09
CA ALA A 21 8.48 15.37 1.95
C ALA A 21 7.36 14.32 2.14
N GLY A 22 7.67 13.16 2.71
CA GLY A 22 6.67 12.18 3.10
C GLY A 22 5.72 12.71 4.18
N ASP A 23 6.28 13.31 5.23
CA ASP A 23 5.52 13.85 6.36
C ASP A 23 4.52 14.92 5.92
N ILE A 24 4.95 15.85 5.06
CA ILE A 24 4.07 16.90 4.58
C ILE A 24 2.95 16.35 3.68
N LEU A 25 3.23 15.34 2.84
CA LEU A 25 2.19 14.67 2.04
C LEU A 25 1.17 13.98 2.94
N LEU A 26 1.62 13.26 3.97
CA LEU A 26 0.72 12.63 4.94
C LEU A 26 -0.14 13.66 5.67
N ALA A 27 0.43 14.82 6.03
CA ALA A 27 -0.31 15.91 6.66
C ALA A 27 -1.38 16.50 5.72
N TYR A 28 -1.06 16.71 4.44
CA TYR A 28 -2.02 17.15 3.43
C TYR A 28 -3.16 16.15 3.26
N THR A 29 -2.85 14.86 3.13
CA THR A 29 -3.86 13.80 3.00
C THR A 29 -4.73 13.72 4.24
N SER A 30 -4.15 13.77 5.44
CA SER A 30 -4.87 13.77 6.72
C SER A 30 -5.88 14.91 6.82
N ARG A 31 -5.49 16.11 6.38
CA ARG A 31 -6.39 17.26 6.34
C ARG A 31 -7.53 17.07 5.34
N MET A 32 -7.26 16.49 4.17
CA MET A 32 -8.31 16.18 3.19
C MET A 32 -9.29 15.13 3.72
N MET A 33 -8.80 14.04 4.32
CA MET A 33 -9.66 12.99 4.89
C MET A 33 -10.52 13.52 6.04
N GLY A 34 -9.99 14.43 6.85
CA GLY A 34 -10.76 15.11 7.90
C GLY A 34 -11.99 15.86 7.37
N GLN A 35 -12.02 16.25 6.09
CA GLN A 35 -13.18 16.87 5.44
C GLN A 35 -14.21 15.85 4.92
N LEU A 36 -13.81 14.58 4.79
CA LEU A 36 -14.64 13.49 4.24
C LEU A 36 -15.37 12.68 5.33
N GLY A 37 -14.92 12.80 6.58
CA GLY A 37 -15.61 12.24 7.75
C GLY A 37 -14.74 11.32 8.60
N VAL A 38 -15.22 11.01 9.80
CA VAL A 38 -14.49 10.20 10.79
C VAL A 38 -14.25 8.78 10.29
N GLU A 39 -15.22 8.18 9.57
CA GLU A 39 -15.09 6.84 9.01
C GLU A 39 -13.93 6.74 8.00
N THR A 40 -13.78 7.73 7.11
CA THR A 40 -12.66 7.83 6.15
C THR A 40 -11.32 7.89 6.87
N VAL A 41 -11.21 8.74 7.90
CA VAL A 41 -9.97 8.90 8.68
C VAL A 41 -9.62 7.60 9.41
N GLN A 42 -10.62 6.94 10.01
CA GLN A 42 -10.43 5.66 10.70
C GLN A 42 -9.96 4.57 9.74
N HIS A 43 -10.62 4.40 8.59
CA HIS A 43 -10.25 3.39 7.60
C HIS A 43 -8.83 3.62 7.06
N PHE A 44 -8.48 4.88 6.74
CA PHE A 44 -7.13 5.21 6.31
C PHE A 44 -6.09 4.95 7.39
N ALA A 45 -6.37 5.29 8.67
CA ALA A 45 -5.44 5.03 9.75
C ALA A 45 -5.14 3.54 9.91
N THR A 46 -6.17 2.68 9.86
CA THR A 46 -6.00 1.22 9.86
C THR A 46 -5.24 0.72 8.63
N THR A 47 -5.55 1.26 7.45
CA THR A 47 -4.83 0.94 6.20
C THR A 47 -3.34 1.28 6.32
N PHE A 48 -3.03 2.45 6.86
CA PHE A 48 -1.66 2.93 7.02
C PHE A 48 -0.89 2.11 8.05
N GLU A 49 -1.53 1.75 9.17
CA GLU A 49 -0.98 0.82 10.16
C GLU A 49 -0.58 -0.50 9.49
N GLN A 50 -1.51 -1.10 8.74
CA GLN A 50 -1.26 -2.36 8.02
C GLN A 50 -0.10 -2.22 7.03
N LEU A 51 -0.06 -1.14 6.26
CA LEU A 51 1.03 -0.85 5.32
C LEU A 51 2.40 -0.82 6.00
N VAL A 52 2.51 -0.09 7.12
CA VAL A 52 3.76 -0.02 7.89
C VAL A 52 4.13 -1.40 8.45
N THR A 53 3.17 -2.16 9.00
CA THR A 53 3.44 -3.51 9.50
C THR A 53 3.87 -4.48 8.39
N GLY A 54 3.33 -4.35 7.18
CA GLY A 54 3.72 -5.15 6.03
C GLY A 54 5.17 -4.90 5.61
N GLN A 55 5.59 -3.62 5.59
CA GLN A 55 6.99 -3.24 5.33
C GLN A 55 7.95 -3.78 6.41
N MET A 56 7.53 -3.73 7.67
CA MET A 56 8.31 -4.32 8.77
C MET A 56 8.41 -5.84 8.65
N ARG A 57 7.30 -6.50 8.30
CA ARG A 57 7.23 -7.96 8.12
C ARG A 57 8.18 -8.43 7.03
N GLU A 58 8.21 -7.74 5.88
CA GLU A 58 9.14 -8.00 4.79
C GLU A 58 10.60 -7.94 5.27
N THR A 59 10.94 -6.88 6.02
CA THR A 59 12.30 -6.67 6.55
C THR A 59 12.72 -7.79 7.52
N VAL A 60 11.77 -8.33 8.26
CA VAL A 60 12.00 -9.35 9.31
C VAL A 60 12.09 -10.77 8.74
N GLY A 61 11.40 -11.05 7.64
CA GLY A 61 11.33 -12.38 7.03
C GLY A 61 10.47 -13.40 7.82
N PRO A 62 10.38 -14.65 7.34
CA PRO A 62 9.43 -15.66 7.83
C PRO A 62 9.73 -16.22 9.24
N ARG A 63 10.92 -15.98 9.81
CA ARG A 63 11.34 -16.45 11.15
C ARG A 63 10.99 -17.93 11.46
N GLY A 64 11.11 -18.81 10.46
CA GLY A 64 10.83 -20.25 10.60
C GLY A 64 9.38 -20.67 10.34
N GLY A 65 8.49 -19.75 9.96
CA GLY A 65 7.16 -20.06 9.41
C GLY A 65 7.21 -20.43 7.92
N ASP A 66 6.05 -20.76 7.34
CA ASP A 66 5.91 -21.05 5.92
C ASP A 66 6.31 -19.83 5.06
N PRO A 67 7.32 -19.93 4.19
CA PRO A 67 7.74 -18.84 3.31
C PRO A 67 6.64 -18.35 2.38
N VAL A 68 5.76 -19.24 1.90
CA VAL A 68 4.68 -18.88 0.96
C VAL A 68 3.61 -18.07 1.68
N GLU A 69 3.16 -18.55 2.84
CA GLU A 69 2.21 -17.82 3.68
C GLU A 69 2.78 -16.46 4.12
N HIS A 70 4.07 -16.41 4.48
CA HIS A 70 4.74 -15.17 4.82
C HIS A 70 4.73 -14.19 3.64
N TYR A 71 5.11 -14.65 2.44
CA TYR A 71 5.09 -13.84 1.23
C TYR A 71 3.69 -13.28 0.94
N LEU A 72 2.66 -14.13 0.96
CA LEU A 72 1.27 -13.71 0.73
C LEU A 72 0.82 -12.65 1.74
N ASN A 73 1.21 -12.78 3.01
CA ASN A 73 0.92 -11.77 4.02
C ASN A 73 1.66 -10.45 3.76
N VAL A 74 2.93 -10.51 3.37
CA VAL A 74 3.73 -9.32 3.03
C VAL A 74 3.09 -8.56 1.88
N ILE A 75 2.77 -9.22 0.76
CA ILE A 75 2.23 -8.52 -0.41
C ILE A 75 0.79 -8.02 -0.18
N ARG A 76 0.01 -8.70 0.68
CA ARG A 76 -1.31 -8.23 1.12
C ARG A 76 -1.21 -6.93 1.90
N GLU A 77 -0.33 -6.89 2.90
CA GLU A 77 -0.17 -5.74 3.79
C GLU A 77 0.58 -4.58 3.11
N LYS A 78 1.53 -4.87 2.22
CA LYS A 78 2.35 -3.84 1.55
C LYS A 78 1.68 -3.24 0.32
N THR A 79 0.96 -4.05 -0.46
CA THR A 79 0.40 -3.63 -1.76
C THR A 79 -1.12 -3.77 -1.80
N GLY A 80 -1.65 -4.92 -1.38
CA GLY A 80 -3.10 -5.20 -1.42
C GLY A 80 -3.95 -4.19 -0.64
N VAL A 81 -3.52 -3.85 0.59
CA VAL A 81 -4.31 -3.03 1.51
C VAL A 81 -4.63 -1.64 0.96
N LEU A 82 -3.70 -1.01 0.25
CA LEU A 82 -3.90 0.35 -0.24
C LEU A 82 -4.88 0.37 -1.43
N ILE A 83 -4.86 -0.66 -2.27
CA ILE A 83 -5.82 -0.83 -3.38
C ILE A 83 -7.21 -1.16 -2.83
N ALA A 84 -7.28 -2.01 -1.80
CA ALA A 84 -8.52 -2.30 -1.08
C ALA A 84 -9.12 -1.02 -0.48
N ALA A 85 -8.30 -0.19 0.17
CA ALA A 85 -8.72 1.07 0.74
C ALA A 85 -9.21 2.08 -0.31
N ALA A 86 -8.55 2.17 -1.46
CA ALA A 86 -9.02 3.00 -2.57
C ALA A 86 -10.41 2.56 -3.05
N GLY A 87 -10.62 1.25 -3.18
CA GLY A 87 -11.92 0.67 -3.53
C GLY A 87 -13.00 0.93 -2.48
N TYR A 88 -12.68 0.68 -1.20
CA TYR A 88 -13.57 0.92 -0.07
C TYR A 88 -14.00 2.38 0.00
N LEU A 89 -13.06 3.33 -0.01
CA LEU A 89 -13.35 4.76 0.11
C LEU A 89 -14.15 5.27 -1.08
N GLY A 90 -13.84 4.80 -2.30
CA GLY A 90 -14.62 5.13 -3.49
C GLY A 90 -16.07 4.66 -3.39
N ALA A 91 -16.28 3.41 -2.96
CA ALA A 91 -17.62 2.85 -2.78
C ALA A 91 -18.38 3.56 -1.64
N LEU A 92 -17.73 3.81 -0.51
CA LEU A 92 -18.30 4.53 0.64
C LEU A 92 -18.81 5.91 0.23
N HIS A 93 -17.97 6.71 -0.42
CA HIS A 93 -18.33 8.08 -0.80
C HIS A 93 -19.28 8.17 -2.02
N SER A 94 -19.49 7.06 -2.74
CA SER A 94 -20.54 6.97 -3.77
C SER A 94 -21.94 6.73 -3.20
N GLY A 95 -22.06 6.40 -1.91
CA GLY A 95 -23.33 6.02 -1.29
C GLY A 95 -23.77 4.59 -1.62
N ALA A 96 -22.85 3.73 -2.04
CA ALA A 96 -23.13 2.32 -2.28
C ALA A 96 -23.58 1.60 -1.00
N ASP A 97 -24.34 0.52 -1.15
CA ASP A 97 -24.70 -0.30 0.00
C ASP A 97 -23.50 -1.08 0.57
N LYS A 98 -23.68 -1.62 1.78
CA LYS A 98 -22.63 -2.35 2.51
C LYS A 98 -22.13 -3.60 1.79
N GLN A 99 -22.95 -4.23 0.94
CA GLN A 99 -22.53 -5.42 0.20
C GLN A 99 -21.57 -5.03 -0.91
N HIS A 100 -21.91 -3.98 -1.67
CA HIS A 100 -21.05 -3.43 -2.72
C HIS A 100 -19.74 -2.87 -2.16
N ILE A 101 -19.78 -2.14 -1.05
CA ILE A 101 -18.55 -1.63 -0.39
C ILE A 101 -17.58 -2.78 -0.08
N LYS A 102 -18.07 -3.84 0.57
CA LYS A 102 -17.23 -5.01 0.91
C LYS A 102 -16.75 -5.78 -0.32
N ALA A 103 -17.58 -5.86 -1.36
CA ALA A 103 -17.22 -6.55 -2.60
C ALA A 103 -16.07 -5.81 -3.31
N VAL A 104 -16.16 -4.48 -3.42
CA VAL A 104 -15.14 -3.64 -4.06
C VAL A 104 -13.85 -3.62 -3.25
N GLU A 105 -13.92 -3.57 -1.91
CA GLU A 105 -12.74 -3.67 -1.05
C GLU A 105 -11.99 -4.98 -1.26
N ARG A 106 -12.70 -6.13 -1.21
CA ARG A 106 -12.11 -7.46 -1.46
C ARG A 106 -11.55 -7.59 -2.87
N TYR A 107 -12.26 -7.05 -3.86
CA TYR A 107 -11.78 -7.01 -5.23
C TYR A 107 -10.48 -6.21 -5.34
N GLY A 108 -10.40 -5.05 -4.70
CA GLY A 108 -9.20 -4.23 -4.66
C GLY A 108 -8.00 -4.95 -4.02
N GLU A 109 -8.21 -5.63 -2.89
CA GLU A 109 -7.16 -6.45 -2.26
C GLU A 109 -6.66 -7.54 -3.21
N ALA A 110 -7.58 -8.31 -3.82
CA ALA A 110 -7.23 -9.38 -4.74
C ALA A 110 -6.47 -8.86 -5.98
N VAL A 111 -6.89 -7.72 -6.54
CA VAL A 111 -6.19 -7.09 -7.66
C VAL A 111 -4.78 -6.65 -7.24
N GLY A 112 -4.63 -6.04 -6.06
CA GLY A 112 -3.31 -5.64 -5.56
C GLY A 112 -2.38 -6.83 -5.31
N MET A 113 -2.91 -7.93 -4.80
CA MET A 113 -2.19 -9.20 -4.64
C MET A 113 -1.71 -9.75 -5.98
N VAL A 114 -2.62 -9.88 -6.96
CA VAL A 114 -2.28 -10.38 -8.30
C VAL A 114 -1.27 -9.49 -8.98
N PHE A 115 -1.42 -8.17 -8.86
CA PHE A 115 -0.47 -7.20 -9.41
C PHE A 115 0.94 -7.44 -8.87
N GLN A 116 1.11 -7.57 -7.55
CA GLN A 116 2.44 -7.77 -6.97
C GLN A 116 3.04 -9.13 -7.35
N ILE A 117 2.24 -10.20 -7.40
CA ILE A 117 2.71 -11.51 -7.85
C ILE A 117 3.24 -11.44 -9.28
N VAL A 118 2.51 -10.76 -10.17
CA VAL A 118 2.93 -10.59 -11.57
C VAL A 118 4.20 -9.74 -11.68
N ASP A 119 4.30 -8.65 -10.91
CA ASP A 119 5.48 -7.77 -10.84
C ASP A 119 6.72 -8.56 -10.41
N ASP A 120 6.63 -9.33 -9.32
CA ASP A 120 7.74 -10.14 -8.80
C ASP A 120 8.16 -11.24 -9.79
N ILE A 121 7.20 -11.85 -10.50
CA ILE A 121 7.48 -12.82 -11.56
C ILE A 121 8.25 -12.15 -12.71
N ILE A 122 7.79 -10.98 -13.18
CA ILE A 122 8.47 -10.23 -14.24
C ILE A 122 9.89 -9.87 -13.80
N ASP A 123 10.09 -9.43 -12.56
CA ASP A 123 11.41 -9.10 -12.02
C ASP A 123 12.34 -10.33 -12.04
N ILE A 124 11.86 -11.51 -11.65
CA ILE A 124 12.66 -12.76 -11.72
C ILE A 124 13.05 -13.11 -13.16
N PHE A 125 12.16 -12.89 -14.13
CA PHE A 125 12.41 -13.24 -15.54
C PHE A 125 13.11 -12.14 -16.34
N SER A 126 13.10 -10.90 -15.87
CA SER A 126 13.73 -9.76 -16.54
C SER A 126 15.24 -9.64 -16.26
N ASP A 127 15.75 -10.35 -15.25
CA ASP A 127 17.19 -10.56 -15.05
C ASP A 127 17.76 -11.59 -16.06
N SER A 128 17.84 -11.16 -17.32
CA SER A 128 18.68 -11.77 -18.36
C SER A 128 18.92 -10.81 -19.53
N SER A 129 19.51 -9.63 -19.27
CA SER A 129 20.23 -8.79 -20.25
C SER A 129 21.12 -7.75 -19.58
#